data_AF-A0A496UHT6-F1
#
_entry.id   AF-A0A496UHT6-F1
#
_cell.length_a   1.000
_cell.length_b   1.000
_cell.length_c   1.000
_cell.angle_alpha   90.00
_cell.angle_beta   90.00
_cell.angle_gamma   90.00
#
_symmetry.space_group_name_H-M   'P 1'
#
loop_
_entity.id
_entity.type
_entity.pdbx_description
1 polymer ?
#
loop_
_entity_poly.entity_id
_entity_poly.type
_entity_poly.pdbx_seq_one_letter_code
_entity_poly.pdbx_strand_id
1 'polypeptide(L)'
;MKSLAVIILILSFLSACTTRESTQLMDQEEIDRIRLELNTRTCLTRIDSLAFEIDGILYYAAIAEDNRPLAELLPEELPVCPVSGLEYIISENELEITITCPSGHGSMNVEK
;
A
#
# COMPACT_ATOMS: atom_id res chain seq x y z
N MET A 1 -70.49 1.12 -4.73
CA MET A 1 -69.43 0.79 -3.74
C MET A 1 -68.51 -0.32 -4.28
N LYS A 2 -67.82 -0.11 -5.41
CA LYS A 2 -66.85 -1.08 -5.97
C LYS A 2 -65.45 -0.50 -6.21
N SER A 3 -65.30 0.83 -6.13
CA SER A 3 -64.04 1.52 -6.45
C SER A 3 -63.07 1.70 -5.28
N LEU A 4 -63.46 1.32 -4.05
CA LEU A 4 -62.62 1.48 -2.85
C LEU A 4 -61.68 0.28 -2.60
N ALA A 5 -62.02 -0.91 -3.13
CA ALA A 5 -61.24 -2.12 -2.91
C ALA A 5 -59.95 -2.16 -3.75
N VAL A 6 -59.90 -1.45 -4.89
CA VAL A 6 -58.75 -1.48 -5.82
C VAL A 6 -57.59 -0.63 -5.31
N ILE A 7 -57.87 0.45 -4.57
CA ILE A 7 -56.83 1.38 -4.09
C ILE A 7 -56.01 0.74 -2.96
N ILE A 8 -56.63 -0.09 -2.11
CA ILE A 8 -55.95 -0.75 -0.97
C ILE A 8 -54.99 -1.86 -1.46
N LEU A 9 -55.27 -2.50 -2.59
CA LEU A 9 -54.43 -3.58 -3.13
C LEU A 9 -53.13 -3.07 -3.79
N ILE A 10 -53.11 -1.80 -4.23
CA ILE A 10 -51.95 -1.19 -4.90
C ILE A 10 -50.93 -0.65 -3.87
N LEU A 11 -51.40 -0.24 -2.69
CA LEU A 11 -50.55 0.29 -1.62
C LEU A 11 -49.71 -0.78 -0.89
N SER A 12 -50.08 -2.06 -0.97
CA SER A 12 -49.34 -3.16 -0.34
C SER A 12 -48.17 -3.69 -1.17
N PHE A 13 -48.04 -3.30 -2.45
CA PHE A 13 -46.90 -3.68 -3.30
C PHE A 13 -45.72 -2.69 -3.24
N LEU A 14 -45.91 -1.50 -2.67
CA LEU A 14 -44.85 -0.48 -2.56
C LEU A 14 -43.92 -0.68 -1.34
N SER A 15 -44.21 -1.65 -0.46
CA SER A 15 -43.40 -1.93 0.73
C SER A 15 -42.40 -3.09 0.56
N ALA A 16 -42.30 -3.70 -0.62
CA ALA A 16 -41.42 -4.85 -0.86
C ALA A 16 -40.01 -4.50 -1.35
N CYS A 17 -39.72 -3.22 -1.63
CA CYS A 17 -38.37 -2.75 -1.93
C CYS A 17 -37.74 -2.10 -0.70
N THR A 18 -37.72 -2.80 0.44
CA THR A 18 -36.67 -2.52 1.42
C THR A 18 -35.43 -3.19 0.87
N THR A 19 -34.60 -2.44 0.15
CA THR A 19 -33.18 -2.78 0.05
C THR A 19 -32.70 -2.92 1.47
N ARG A 20 -32.61 -4.16 1.95
CA ARG A 20 -31.83 -4.51 3.12
C ARG A 20 -30.40 -4.20 2.70
N GLU A 21 -30.02 -2.92 2.82
CA GLU A 21 -28.63 -2.54 2.92
C GLU A 21 -28.10 -3.38 4.07
N SER A 22 -27.41 -4.44 3.70
CA SER A 22 -26.57 -5.19 4.58
C SER A 22 -25.46 -4.23 4.98
N THR A 23 -25.73 -3.35 5.92
CA THR A 23 -24.73 -2.87 6.88
C THR A 23 -24.35 -4.10 7.69
N GLN A 24 -23.64 -5.04 7.04
CA GLN A 24 -22.88 -6.05 7.72
C GLN A 24 -21.85 -5.24 8.49
N LEU A 25 -22.04 -5.15 9.81
CA LEU A 25 -21.00 -4.66 10.69
C LEU A 25 -19.77 -5.51 10.35
N MET A 26 -18.82 -4.88 9.65
CA MET A 26 -17.60 -5.53 9.20
C MET A 26 -16.95 -6.14 10.43
N ASP A 27 -16.66 -7.43 10.38
CA ASP A 27 -16.08 -8.13 11.51
C ASP A 27 -14.73 -7.50 11.86
N GLN A 28 -14.39 -7.44 13.14
CA GLN A 28 -13.11 -6.88 13.58
C GLN A 28 -11.94 -7.64 12.93
N GLU A 29 -12.11 -8.96 12.72
CA GLU A 29 -11.16 -9.78 11.98
C GLU A 29 -10.97 -9.30 10.53
N GLU A 30 -12.06 -8.92 9.86
CA GLU A 30 -12.00 -8.40 8.49
C GLU A 30 -11.34 -7.02 8.42
N ILE A 31 -11.62 -6.15 9.40
CA ILE A 31 -10.95 -4.84 9.53
C ILE A 31 -9.44 -5.03 9.70
N ASP A 32 -9.03 -5.95 10.58
CA ASP A 32 -7.62 -6.16 10.88
C ASP A 32 -6.87 -6.81 9.70
N ARG A 33 -7.54 -7.70 8.96
CA ARG A 33 -7.03 -8.23 7.69
C ARG A 33 -6.81 -7.12 6.67
N ILE A 34 -7.80 -6.23 6.48
CA ILE A 34 -7.68 -5.10 5.52
C ILE A 34 -6.54 -4.16 5.93
N ARG A 35 -6.41 -3.84 7.22
CA ARG A 35 -5.30 -3.02 7.73
C ARG A 35 -3.94 -3.64 7.43
N LEU A 36 -3.79 -4.95 7.66
CA LEU A 36 -2.55 -5.66 7.37
C LEU A 36 -2.21 -5.61 5.88
N GLU A 37 -3.20 -5.82 5.01
CA GLU A 37 -3.01 -5.75 3.55
C GLU A 37 -2.60 -4.34 3.10
N LEU A 38 -3.28 -3.30 3.60
CA LEU A 38 -2.95 -1.90 3.29
C LEU A 38 -1.55 -1.53 3.77
N ASN A 39 -1.14 -1.97 4.96
CA ASN A 39 0.21 -1.72 5.47
C ASN A 39 1.27 -2.44 4.63
N THR A 40 0.99 -3.68 4.21
CA THR A 40 1.89 -4.43 3.32
C THR A 40 2.05 -3.74 1.98
N ARG A 41 0.96 -3.29 1.35
CA ARG A 41 1.01 -2.54 0.09
C ARG A 41 1.75 -1.20 0.24
N THR A 42 1.49 -0.47 1.32
CA THR A 42 2.21 0.77 1.64
C THR A 42 3.71 0.51 1.78
N CYS A 43 4.07 -0.61 2.41
CA CYS A 43 5.46 -1.02 2.58
C CYS A 43 6.13 -1.28 1.22
N LEU A 44 5.46 -1.95 0.29
CA LEU A 44 5.97 -2.22 -1.05
C LEU A 44 6.13 -0.93 -1.86
N THR A 45 5.14 -0.05 -1.85
CA THR A 45 5.23 1.25 -2.54
C THR A 45 6.39 2.11 -2.03
N ARG A 46 6.72 2.03 -0.73
CA ARG A 46 7.91 2.70 -0.17
C ARG A 46 9.21 2.09 -0.70
N ILE A 47 9.28 0.77 -0.87
CA ILE A 47 10.43 0.11 -1.48
C ILE A 47 10.60 0.60 -2.93
N ASP A 48 9.51 0.64 -3.70
CA ASP A 48 9.56 1.12 -5.09
C ASP A 48 10.02 2.59 -5.18
N SER A 49 9.56 3.43 -4.24
CA SER A 49 9.95 4.84 -4.19
C SER A 49 11.44 4.99 -3.87
N LEU A 50 11.95 4.23 -2.89
CA LEU A 50 13.38 4.19 -2.57
C LEU A 50 14.22 3.69 -3.74
N ALA A 51 13.76 2.66 -4.46
CA ALA A 51 14.46 2.13 -5.62
C ALA A 51 14.60 3.20 -6.71
N PHE A 52 13.53 3.95 -6.96
CA PHE A 52 13.54 5.06 -7.90
C PHE A 52 14.48 6.20 -7.48
N GLU A 53 14.49 6.56 -6.20
CA GLU A 53 15.41 7.58 -5.67
C GLU A 53 16.87 7.17 -5.79
N ILE A 54 17.19 5.92 -5.46
CA ILE A 54 18.53 5.35 -5.56
C ILE A 54 18.99 5.30 -7.02
N ASP A 55 18.14 4.87 -7.95
CA ASP A 55 18.43 4.88 -9.39
C ASP A 55 18.78 6.30 -9.87
N GLY A 56 18.04 7.30 -9.41
CA GLY A 56 18.34 8.71 -9.66
C GLY A 56 19.69 9.15 -9.11
N ILE A 57 20.03 8.77 -7.87
CA ILE A 57 21.32 9.06 -7.23
C ILE A 57 22.46 8.46 -8.05
N LEU A 58 22.35 7.18 -8.45
CA LEU A 58 23.35 6.49 -9.26
C LEU A 58 23.55 7.17 -10.61
N TYR A 59 22.46 7.54 -11.29
CA TYR A 59 22.51 8.25 -12.55
C TYR A 59 23.30 9.56 -12.44
N TYR A 60 23.05 10.37 -11.41
CA TYR A 60 23.76 11.63 -11.20
C TYR A 60 25.22 11.42 -10.79
N ALA A 61 25.51 10.41 -9.95
CA ALA A 61 26.87 10.07 -9.57
C ALA A 61 27.71 9.65 -10.80
N ALA A 62 27.14 8.84 -11.69
CA ALA A 62 27.78 8.42 -12.93
C ALA A 62 28.11 9.60 -13.85
N ILE A 63 27.21 10.58 -13.98
CA ILE A 63 27.46 11.81 -14.77
C ILE A 63 28.55 12.68 -14.15
N ALA A 64 28.60 12.73 -12.83
CA ALA A 64 29.58 13.54 -12.10
C ALA A 64 30.95 12.86 -11.95
N GLU A 65 31.11 11.63 -12.45
CA GLU A 65 32.27 10.76 -12.18
C GLU A 65 32.53 10.60 -10.67
N ASP A 66 31.46 10.65 -9.86
CA ASP A 66 31.51 10.54 -8.41
C ASP A 66 31.46 9.08 -8.00
N ASN A 67 32.58 8.58 -7.46
CA ASN A 67 32.73 7.19 -7.05
C ASN A 67 32.56 7.00 -5.52
N ARG A 68 31.87 7.92 -4.85
CA ARG A 68 31.55 7.76 -3.43
C ARG A 68 30.61 6.55 -3.21
N PRO A 69 30.75 5.83 -2.07
CA PRO A 69 29.82 4.77 -1.71
C PRO A 69 28.38 5.28 -1.66
N LEU A 70 27.40 4.47 -2.04
CA LEU A 70 25.98 4.86 -1.99
C LEU A 70 25.58 5.34 -0.59
N ALA A 71 26.11 4.71 0.46
CA ALA A 71 25.85 5.06 1.84
C ALA A 71 26.18 6.54 2.18
N GLU A 72 27.10 7.18 1.46
CA GLU A 72 27.43 8.60 1.64
C GLU A 72 26.52 9.55 0.83
N LEU A 73 25.75 9.00 -0.11
CA LEU A 73 24.84 9.74 -0.99
C LEU A 73 23.38 9.66 -0.51
N LEU A 74 23.06 8.66 0.31
CA LEU A 74 21.74 8.48 0.91
C LEU A 74 21.46 9.57 1.97
N PRO A 75 20.17 9.89 2.20
CA PRO A 75 19.78 10.75 3.31
C PRO A 75 20.12 10.12 4.66
N GLU A 76 20.30 10.94 5.70
CA GLU A 76 20.63 10.49 7.06
C GLU A 76 19.51 9.63 7.69
N GLU A 77 18.25 9.89 7.31
CA GLU A 77 17.08 9.15 7.79
C GLU A 77 16.38 8.49 6.60
N LEU A 78 16.17 7.19 6.72
CA LEU A 78 15.40 6.42 5.75
C LEU A 78 13.92 6.33 6.18
N PRO A 79 12.98 6.17 5.24
CA PRO A 79 11.62 5.83 5.61
C PRO A 79 11.60 4.50 6.39
N VAL A 80 10.58 4.32 7.21
CA VAL A 80 10.41 3.11 8.02
C VAL A 80 9.30 2.22 7.48
N CYS A 81 9.36 0.93 7.78
CA CYS A 81 8.26 0.00 7.53
C CYS A 81 7.03 0.43 8.36
N PRO A 82 5.83 0.59 7.76
CA PRO A 82 4.63 1.02 8.49
C PRO A 82 4.13 0.00 9.53
N VAL A 83 4.61 -1.24 9.48
CA VAL A 83 4.21 -2.32 10.41
C VAL A 83 5.16 -2.41 11.60
N SER A 84 6.48 -2.41 11.37
CA SER A 84 7.47 -2.58 12.46
C SER A 84 8.06 -1.28 12.98
N GLY A 85 7.94 -0.18 12.23
CA GLY A 85 8.61 1.08 12.53
C GLY A 85 10.13 1.06 12.34
N LEU A 86 10.68 -0.01 11.75
CA LEU A 86 12.12 -0.14 11.48
C LEU A 86 12.46 0.39 10.09
N GLU A 87 13.64 0.99 9.94
CA GLU A 87 14.18 1.47 8.67
C GLU A 87 14.36 0.33 7.66
N TYR A 88 14.26 0.66 6.37
CA TYR A 88 14.59 -0.28 5.31
C TYR A 88 16.09 -0.57 5.28
N ILE A 89 16.44 -1.81 5.00
CA ILE A 89 17.83 -2.24 4.88
C ILE A 89 18.25 -2.03 3.44
N ILE A 90 19.28 -1.20 3.22
CA ILE A 90 19.91 -1.00 1.92
C ILE A 90 21.28 -1.68 1.95
N SER A 91 21.49 -2.64 1.06
CA SER A 91 22.76 -3.34 0.92
C SER A 91 23.29 -3.21 -0.50
N GLU A 92 24.59 -2.98 -0.64
CA GLU A 92 25.25 -2.72 -1.91
C GLU A 92 26.29 -3.81 -2.20
N ASN A 93 26.30 -4.34 -3.43
CA ASN A 93 27.37 -5.21 -3.94
C ASN A 93 27.96 -4.62 -5.24
N GLU A 94 28.80 -5.37 -5.97
CA GLU A 94 29.46 -4.87 -7.18
C GLU A 94 28.49 -4.58 -8.35
N LEU A 95 27.34 -5.25 -8.41
CA LEU A 95 26.43 -5.22 -9.56
C LEU A 95 25.09 -4.53 -9.26
N GLU A 96 24.63 -4.61 -8.02
CA GLU A 96 23.29 -4.16 -7.64
C GLU A 96 23.24 -3.64 -6.20
N ILE A 97 22.16 -2.89 -5.95
CA ILE A 97 21.73 -2.44 -4.63
C ILE A 97 20.41 -3.13 -4.32
N THR A 98 20.31 -3.73 -3.14
CA THR A 98 19.10 -4.39 -2.66
C THR A 98 18.48 -3.59 -1.52
N ILE A 99 17.19 -3.30 -1.65
CA ILE A 99 16.37 -2.62 -0.64
C ILE A 99 15.43 -3.68 -0.04
N THR A 100 15.47 -3.88 1.27
CA THR A 100 14.71 -4.94 1.94
C THR A 100 13.87 -4.38 3.08
N CYS A 101 12.60 -4.78 3.14
CA CYS A 101 11.79 -4.55 4.33
C CYS A 101 12.23 -5.49 5.47
N PRO A 102 12.60 -4.97 6.66
CA PRO A 102 13.03 -5.81 7.78
C PRO A 102 11.92 -6.73 8.32
N SER A 103 10.67 -6.41 8.04
CA SER A 103 9.49 -7.21 8.43
C SER A 103 9.15 -8.32 7.44
N GLY A 104 9.90 -8.46 6.34
CA GLY A 104 9.69 -9.52 5.34
C GLY A 104 8.55 -9.27 4.35
N HIS A 105 8.08 -8.03 4.18
CA HIS A 105 7.03 -7.73 3.20
C HIS A 105 7.50 -7.76 1.74
N GLY A 106 8.82 -7.65 1.51
CA GLY A 106 9.40 -7.69 0.17
C GLY A 106 10.79 -7.05 0.11
N SER A 107 11.36 -7.12 -1.08
CA SER A 107 12.64 -6.53 -1.45
C SER A 107 12.64 -6.10 -2.92
N MET A 108 13.54 -5.19 -3.28
CA MET A 108 13.76 -4.77 -4.67
C MET A 108 15.24 -4.57 -4.94
N ASN A 109 15.66 -4.88 -6.16
CA ASN A 109 17.02 -4.66 -6.63
C ASN A 109 17.06 -3.50 -7.63
N VAL A 110 18.12 -2.71 -7.57
CA VAL A 110 18.48 -1.64 -8.50
C VAL A 110 19.85 -1.99 -9.08
N GLU A 111 19.95 -2.03 -10.41
CA GLU A 111 21.23 -2.28 -11.10
C GLU A 111 22.12 -1.03 -11.06
N LYS A 112 23.44 -1.22 -11.04
CA LYS A 112 24.43 -0.14 -11.02
C LYS A 112 24.89 0.29 -12.41
#